data_AF-A0A6G1CCJ4-F1
#
_entry.id   AF-A0A6G1CCJ4-F1
#
_cell.length_a   1.000
_cell.length_b   1.000
_cell.length_c   1.000
_cell.angle_alpha   90.00
_cell.angle_beta   90.00
_cell.angle_gamma   90.00
#
_symmetry.space_group_name_H-M   'P 1'
#
loop_
_entity.id
_entity.type
_entity.pdbx_description
1 polymer ?
#
loop_
_entity_poly.entity_id
_entity_poly.type
_entity_poly.pdbx_seq_one_letter_code
_entity_poly.pdbx_strand_id
1 'polypeptide(L)'
;MLPLRGCHRRLVCLRGVTTASSLPLLPTATTTSMAAPPSHSHPGKALRSTPPPLPYASRLLPCLVLSPRSNPLQPSSAASSAGSAPKRIRTMATDAAATGAAVSPGCSEMKAEFAKHAEYLNTLNDKRERLVKASRDVTMNSKKVIFQVHRISKSNKEEVLAKAENDLAVVVNQYIGKLVKELQGTDFWKLRRAYTFGVQEYVEAATFCRFCKTGTLLSLAEINDSLLELGDKSAEPLQINVLDYILGVADLSGELMRLAIGRISDGEVEYAKNICAFVRDIYRELTLVVPLMDDNSEMKKKMETMLQSVVKIENGITSLMPNSIKFRPDSLFMTFI
;
A
#
# COMPACT_ATOMS: atom_id res chain seq x y z
N MET A 1 0.88 -38.50 -20.30
CA MET A 1 -0.03 -38.20 -21.42
C MET A 1 -1.46 -38.56 -21.01
N LEU A 2 -2.18 -37.59 -20.44
CA LEU A 2 -3.65 -37.47 -20.34
C LEU A 2 -3.91 -36.04 -19.80
N PRO A 3 -4.97 -35.33 -20.24
CA PRO A 3 -4.89 -33.88 -20.49
C PRO A 3 -5.53 -33.00 -19.43
N LEU A 4 -5.09 -31.74 -19.47
CA LEU A 4 -5.58 -30.54 -18.80
C LEU A 4 -7.02 -30.17 -19.23
N ARG A 5 -7.87 -29.87 -18.24
CA ARG A 5 -9.04 -28.97 -18.29
C ARG A 5 -9.19 -28.43 -16.86
N GLY A 6 -9.34 -27.16 -16.55
CA GLY A 6 -9.65 -25.96 -17.31
C GLY A 6 -10.47 -25.07 -16.35
N CYS A 7 -9.99 -23.88 -16.01
CA CYS A 7 -10.82 -22.86 -15.36
C CYS A 7 -10.32 -21.46 -15.74
N HIS A 8 -10.52 -21.11 -17.01
CA HIS A 8 -10.49 -19.74 -17.49
C HIS A 8 -11.77 -19.51 -18.29
N ARG A 9 -12.71 -18.75 -17.71
CA ARG A 9 -13.66 -17.89 -18.45
C ARG A 9 -14.58 -17.18 -17.45
N ARG A 10 -14.40 -15.87 -17.30
CA ARG A 10 -15.42 -14.82 -17.52
C ARG A 10 -14.88 -13.49 -16.99
N LEU A 11 -14.41 -12.63 -17.90
CA LEU A 11 -14.72 -11.20 -17.87
C LEU A 11 -14.25 -10.54 -19.20
N VAL A 12 -15.09 -10.63 -20.24
CA VAL A 12 -15.03 -9.72 -21.39
C VAL A 12 -16.46 -9.52 -21.88
N CYS A 13 -17.07 -8.38 -21.56
CA CYS A 13 -17.97 -7.64 -22.45
C CYS A 13 -18.39 -6.34 -21.75
N LEU A 14 -17.95 -5.20 -22.28
CA LEU A 14 -18.75 -3.98 -22.47
C LEU A 14 -17.84 -2.90 -23.07
N ARG A 15 -17.76 -2.89 -24.41
CA ARG A 15 -17.37 -1.73 -25.21
C ARG A 15 -18.58 -1.32 -26.04
N GLY A 16 -18.90 -0.03 -26.00
CA GLY A 16 -19.47 0.71 -27.12
C GLY A 16 -20.97 0.96 -27.09
N VAL A 17 -21.36 2.18 -26.68
CA VAL A 17 -22.38 2.96 -27.40
C VAL A 17 -21.98 4.44 -27.35
N THR A 18 -21.71 5.02 -28.52
CA THR A 18 -21.60 6.46 -28.78
C THR A 18 -22.57 6.81 -29.92
N THR A 19 -23.46 7.78 -29.69
CA THR A 19 -24.11 8.75 -30.62
C THR A 19 -25.28 9.38 -29.84
N ALA A 20 -25.28 10.66 -29.43
CA ALA A 20 -25.52 11.91 -30.17
C ALA A 20 -26.98 12.43 -30.03
N SER A 21 -27.09 13.74 -29.69
CA SER A 21 -28.26 14.66 -29.81
C SER A 21 -29.42 14.43 -28.82
N SER A 22 -30.11 15.42 -28.20
CA SER A 22 -30.34 16.85 -28.49
C SER A 22 -31.04 17.51 -27.28
N LEU A 23 -30.79 18.81 -27.05
CA LEU A 23 -31.53 19.72 -26.15
C LEU A 23 -33.02 19.89 -26.56
N PRO A 24 -33.92 20.33 -25.65
CA PRO A 24 -34.31 21.75 -25.67
C PRO A 24 -34.68 22.41 -24.32
N LEU A 25 -34.26 23.68 -24.20
CA LEU A 25 -34.98 24.92 -23.81
C LEU A 25 -35.84 25.01 -22.51
N LEU A 26 -35.49 26.06 -21.75
CA LEU A 26 -36.27 26.77 -20.71
C LEU A 26 -37.64 27.30 -21.20
N PRO A 27 -38.49 27.72 -20.24
CA PRO A 27 -38.81 29.15 -20.19
C PRO A 27 -38.76 29.80 -18.79
N THR A 28 -38.77 31.12 -18.85
CA THR A 28 -38.44 32.18 -17.88
C THR A 28 -39.59 32.67 -16.97
N ALA A 29 -39.18 33.35 -15.88
CA ALA A 29 -39.85 34.41 -15.09
C ALA A 29 -41.08 34.00 -14.22
N THR A 30 -41.23 34.45 -12.97
CA THR A 30 -41.54 35.85 -12.63
C THR A 30 -41.38 36.14 -11.13
N THR A 31 -40.92 37.36 -10.85
CA THR A 31 -40.79 38.15 -9.60
C THR A 31 -42.08 38.28 -8.76
N THR A 32 -41.97 38.40 -7.42
CA THR A 32 -42.76 39.24 -6.45
C THR A 32 -42.32 38.84 -5.02
N SER A 33 -41.50 39.59 -4.26
CA SER A 33 -41.70 40.86 -3.53
C SER A 33 -42.66 40.81 -2.31
N MET A 34 -42.05 40.95 -1.12
CA MET A 34 -42.51 41.61 0.13
C MET A 34 -43.78 41.15 0.88
N ALA A 35 -43.62 40.83 2.18
CA ALA A 35 -44.17 41.62 3.31
C ALA A 35 -43.94 40.94 4.68
N ALA A 36 -43.54 41.74 5.66
CA ALA A 36 -43.72 41.58 7.11
C ALA A 36 -44.44 42.86 7.61
N PRO A 37 -44.79 43.10 8.90
CA PRO A 37 -45.09 42.28 10.09
C PRO A 37 -46.54 42.63 10.61
N PRO A 38 -46.96 42.56 11.91
CA PRO A 38 -46.38 43.29 13.07
C PRO A 38 -46.36 42.55 14.43
N SER A 39 -45.69 43.24 15.36
CA SER A 39 -45.45 43.05 16.79
C SER A 39 -46.67 43.13 17.72
N HIS A 40 -46.61 42.44 18.86
CA HIS A 40 -47.23 42.90 20.11
C HIS A 40 -46.37 42.56 21.35
N SER A 41 -46.55 43.36 22.38
CA SER A 41 -45.67 43.72 23.49
C SER A 41 -46.14 43.20 24.87
N HIS A 42 -45.19 42.70 25.70
CA HIS A 42 -44.99 42.83 27.18
C HIS A 42 -46.14 42.60 28.21
N PRO A 43 -45.88 42.49 29.56
CA PRO A 43 -44.65 42.25 30.36
C PRO A 43 -44.81 41.22 31.54
N GLY A 44 -43.73 40.88 32.28
CA GLY A 44 -43.88 40.25 33.61
C GLY A 44 -42.66 39.63 34.33
N LYS A 45 -41.87 40.47 35.03
CA LYS A 45 -41.13 40.28 36.31
C LYS A 45 -40.39 38.96 36.71
N ALA A 46 -39.06 39.09 36.76
CA ALA A 46 -38.11 38.83 37.87
C ALA A 46 -38.29 37.66 38.87
N LEU A 47 -37.25 36.81 39.00
CA LEU A 47 -36.57 36.57 40.28
C LEU A 47 -35.14 36.03 40.12
N ARG A 48 -34.31 36.38 41.10
CA ARG A 48 -32.86 36.33 41.23
C ARG A 48 -32.40 34.99 41.82
N SER A 49 -31.29 34.42 41.35
CA SER A 49 -30.34 33.68 42.20
C SER A 49 -29.03 33.31 41.46
N THR A 50 -27.94 33.95 41.87
CA THR A 50 -26.55 33.48 41.77
C THR A 50 -26.22 32.71 43.05
N PRO A 51 -25.36 31.66 43.07
CA PRO A 51 -23.89 31.83 43.15
C PRO A 51 -23.10 30.59 42.60
N PRO A 52 -21.80 30.38 42.88
CA PRO A 52 -20.62 31.28 42.94
C PRO A 52 -19.58 30.93 41.84
N PRO A 53 -18.50 31.73 41.66
CA PRO A 53 -17.39 31.39 40.77
C PRO A 53 -16.18 30.78 41.50
N LEU A 54 -15.28 30.18 40.70
CA LEU A 54 -13.83 29.92 40.87
C LEU A 54 -13.42 28.42 40.87
N PRO A 55 -12.18 28.06 40.47
CA PRO A 55 -11.06 28.93 40.10
C PRO A 55 -10.45 28.70 38.71
N TYR A 56 -9.87 29.80 38.23
CA TYR A 56 -8.82 29.87 37.23
C TYR A 56 -7.59 29.08 37.73
N ALA A 57 -7.17 28.06 36.98
CA ALA A 57 -5.88 27.40 37.19
C ALA A 57 -5.07 27.49 35.89
N SER A 58 -4.20 28.50 35.85
CA SER A 58 -3.04 28.54 34.99
C SER A 58 -2.22 27.28 35.21
N ARG A 59 -2.11 26.41 34.20
CA ARG A 59 -1.02 25.44 34.10
C ARG A 59 -0.42 25.50 32.69
N LEU A 60 0.72 26.18 32.66
CA LEU A 60 1.90 25.92 31.85
C LEU A 60 1.81 24.62 31.01
N LEU A 61 1.85 24.78 29.69
CA LEU A 61 2.25 23.75 28.74
C LEU A 61 3.70 23.33 29.06
N PRO A 62 3.99 22.05 29.34
CA PRO A 62 5.31 21.51 29.11
C PRO A 62 5.38 20.98 27.68
N CYS A 63 6.40 21.43 26.96
CA CYS A 63 7.08 20.74 25.86
C CYS A 63 6.50 19.37 25.46
N LEU A 64 6.00 19.29 24.22
CA LEU A 64 5.89 18.05 23.47
C LEU A 64 7.31 17.44 23.30
N VAL A 65 7.70 16.62 24.27
CA VAL A 65 8.78 15.65 24.11
C VAL A 65 8.26 14.58 23.14
N LEU A 66 9.01 14.39 22.05
CA LEU A 66 8.84 13.26 21.13
C LEU A 66 8.66 11.96 21.90
N SER A 67 7.50 11.29 21.75
CA SER A 67 7.40 9.89 22.15
C SER A 67 8.28 9.04 21.22
N PRO A 68 9.23 8.26 21.77
CA PRO A 68 9.89 7.22 20.99
C PRO A 68 8.87 6.12 20.70
N ARG A 69 8.82 5.70 19.43
CA ARG A 69 8.14 4.45 19.04
C ARG A 69 8.63 3.30 19.91
N SER A 70 7.68 2.44 20.25
CA SER A 70 7.84 1.11 20.83
C SER A 70 9.12 0.42 20.39
N ASN A 71 10.01 0.22 21.35
CA ASN A 71 11.27 -0.49 21.11
C ASN A 71 11.01 -2.01 21.03
N PRO A 72 11.82 -2.72 20.23
CA PRO A 72 11.68 -4.13 19.97
C PRO A 72 12.09 -4.96 21.19
N LEU A 73 11.51 -6.16 21.28
CA LEU A 73 11.87 -7.20 22.24
C LEU A 73 13.40 -7.36 22.34
N GLN A 74 13.98 -6.95 23.46
CA GLN A 74 15.29 -7.42 23.91
C GLN A 74 15.08 -8.45 25.03
N PRO A 75 15.70 -9.64 24.95
CA PRO A 75 15.76 -10.58 26.05
C PRO A 75 16.87 -10.20 27.04
N SER A 76 16.54 -10.40 28.32
CA SER A 76 17.38 -10.24 29.51
C SER A 76 18.72 -10.98 29.45
N SER A 77 19.80 -10.29 29.80
CA SER A 77 21.10 -10.89 30.11
C SER A 77 21.14 -11.37 31.57
N ALA A 78 21.10 -12.69 31.76
CA ALA A 78 21.71 -13.34 32.92
C ALA A 78 22.84 -14.23 32.37
N ALA A 79 24.04 -14.03 32.89
CA ALA A 79 25.25 -14.69 32.46
C ALA A 79 25.17 -16.21 32.70
N SER A 80 25.43 -17.00 31.67
CA SER A 80 26.05 -18.31 31.80
C SER A 80 26.82 -18.67 30.52
N SER A 81 28.04 -19.12 30.73
CA SER A 81 29.08 -19.43 29.76
C SER A 81 28.78 -20.69 28.93
N ALA A 82 28.80 -20.58 27.60
CA ALA A 82 29.23 -21.67 26.69
C ALA A 82 29.30 -21.13 25.25
N GLY A 83 30.45 -21.30 24.59
CA GLY A 83 30.68 -20.86 23.21
C GLY A 83 29.78 -21.57 22.20
N SER A 84 29.43 -20.88 21.11
CA SER A 84 28.67 -21.48 20.00
C SER A 84 29.23 -21.05 18.63
N ALA A 85 29.50 -22.07 17.82
CA ALA A 85 30.13 -22.06 16.50
C ALA A 85 29.23 -21.47 15.39
N PRO A 86 29.79 -21.07 14.22
CA PRO A 86 29.00 -20.47 13.14
C PRO A 86 28.05 -21.47 12.45
N LYS A 87 26.86 -20.97 12.10
CA LYS A 87 25.74 -21.68 11.47
C LYS A 87 26.13 -22.20 10.07
N ARG A 88 26.09 -23.52 9.91
CA ARG A 88 26.44 -24.29 8.70
C ARG A 88 25.41 -24.08 7.58
N ILE A 89 25.88 -23.69 6.39
CA ILE A 89 25.15 -23.73 5.11
C ILE A 89 24.81 -25.21 4.84
N ARG A 90 23.52 -25.55 4.68
CA ARG A 90 23.09 -26.89 4.27
C ARG A 90 23.01 -26.95 2.74
N THR A 91 24.16 -27.10 2.11
CA THR A 91 24.25 -27.70 0.77
C THR A 91 24.18 -29.21 0.97
N MET A 92 23.29 -29.90 0.25
CA MET A 92 23.28 -31.37 0.25
C MET A 92 24.52 -31.84 -0.49
N ALA A 93 25.63 -32.04 0.23
CA ALA A 93 26.83 -32.67 -0.31
C ALA A 93 26.55 -34.17 -0.50
N THR A 94 26.76 -34.66 -1.71
CA THR A 94 26.83 -36.10 -1.99
C THR A 94 28.24 -36.57 -1.66
N ASP A 95 28.44 -37.13 -0.47
CA ASP A 95 29.70 -37.77 -0.11
C ASP A 95 29.91 -39.03 -0.96
N ALA A 96 30.88 -38.97 -1.86
CA ALA A 96 31.40 -40.11 -2.60
C ALA A 96 32.48 -40.81 -1.76
N ALA A 97 32.05 -41.68 -0.83
CA ALA A 97 32.96 -42.67 -0.22
C ALA A 97 32.17 -43.84 0.40
N ALA A 98 32.08 -44.95 -0.32
CA ALA A 98 31.88 -46.28 0.27
C ALA A 98 32.40 -47.35 -0.70
N THR A 99 33.61 -47.83 -0.43
CA THR A 99 34.21 -49.01 -1.04
C THR A 99 33.52 -50.29 -0.58
N GLY A 100 33.21 -51.19 -1.53
CA GLY A 100 33.13 -52.64 -1.28
C GLY A 100 31.80 -53.21 -0.81
N ALA A 101 30.77 -53.19 -1.67
CA ALA A 101 29.67 -54.17 -1.61
C ALA A 101 29.12 -54.36 -3.04
N ALA A 102 28.88 -55.60 -3.44
CA ALA A 102 28.34 -55.95 -4.76
C ALA A 102 27.07 -55.12 -5.05
N VAL A 103 27.17 -54.18 -5.98
CA VAL A 103 26.13 -53.19 -6.24
C VAL A 103 25.02 -53.87 -7.03
N SER A 104 23.90 -54.17 -6.38
CA SER A 104 22.65 -54.51 -7.07
C SER A 104 22.33 -53.39 -8.06
N PRO A 105 22.09 -53.69 -9.36
CA PRO A 105 21.87 -52.67 -10.40
C PRO A 105 20.80 -51.63 -10.02
N GLY A 106 19.75 -52.06 -9.32
CA GLY A 106 18.66 -51.18 -8.87
C GLY A 106 19.06 -50.14 -7.83
N CYS A 107 20.13 -50.37 -7.05
CA CYS A 107 20.63 -49.38 -6.08
C CYS A 107 21.42 -48.25 -6.77
N SER A 108 22.10 -48.55 -7.88
CA SER A 108 22.83 -47.55 -8.67
C SER A 108 21.89 -46.65 -9.46
N GLU A 109 20.85 -47.21 -10.08
CA GLU A 109 19.84 -46.46 -10.82
C GLU A 109 19.03 -45.53 -9.90
N MET A 110 18.62 -46.04 -8.73
CA MET A 110 17.94 -45.21 -7.72
C MET A 110 18.82 -44.04 -7.24
N LYS A 111 20.11 -44.28 -6.97
CA LYS A 111 21.04 -43.20 -6.60
C LYS A 111 21.19 -42.14 -7.70
N ALA A 112 21.22 -42.57 -8.97
CA ALA A 112 21.29 -41.65 -10.10
C ALA A 112 20.03 -40.77 -10.20
N GLU A 113 18.83 -41.32 -9.96
CA GLU A 113 17.59 -40.53 -9.91
C GLU A 113 17.59 -39.53 -8.74
N PHE A 114 18.03 -39.93 -7.54
CA PHE A 114 18.17 -38.99 -6.42
C PHE A 114 19.19 -37.88 -6.70
N ALA A 115 20.28 -38.18 -7.42
CA ALA A 115 21.25 -37.17 -7.82
C ALA A 115 20.63 -36.11 -8.76
N LYS A 116 19.84 -36.55 -9.75
CA LYS A 116 19.08 -35.63 -10.63
C LYS A 116 18.11 -34.75 -9.84
N HIS A 117 17.38 -35.33 -8.87
CA HIS A 117 16.48 -34.55 -8.02
C HIS A 117 17.22 -33.55 -7.13
N ALA A 118 18.37 -33.93 -6.58
CA ALA A 118 19.20 -33.04 -5.78
C ALA A 118 19.70 -31.84 -6.62
N GLU A 119 20.20 -32.10 -7.83
CA GLU A 119 20.66 -31.05 -8.75
C GLU A 119 19.53 -30.10 -9.15
N TYR A 120 18.34 -30.63 -9.46
CA TYR A 120 17.15 -29.81 -9.74
C TYR A 120 16.77 -28.91 -8.55
N LEU A 121 16.73 -29.46 -7.33
CA LEU A 121 16.39 -28.69 -6.13
C LEU A 121 17.45 -27.65 -5.79
N ASN A 122 18.73 -27.96 -5.97
CA ASN A 122 19.82 -27.01 -5.78
C ASN A 122 19.69 -25.85 -6.78
N THR A 123 19.47 -26.15 -8.07
CA THR A 123 19.26 -25.14 -9.11
C THR A 123 18.06 -24.23 -8.80
N LEU A 124 16.95 -24.81 -8.32
CA LEU A 124 15.77 -24.06 -7.90
C LEU A 124 16.07 -23.16 -6.69
N ASN A 125 16.82 -23.66 -5.70
CA ASN A 125 17.20 -22.88 -4.52
C ASN A 125 18.13 -21.72 -4.89
N ASP A 126 19.13 -21.96 -5.74
CA ASP A 126 20.05 -20.92 -6.22
C ASP A 126 19.29 -19.83 -6.97
N LYS A 127 18.32 -20.21 -7.81
CA LYS A 127 17.42 -19.28 -8.49
C LYS A 127 16.60 -18.46 -7.49
N ARG A 128 16.01 -19.11 -6.49
CA ARG A 128 15.26 -18.44 -5.41
C ARG A 128 16.13 -17.43 -4.66
N GLU A 129 17.37 -17.77 -4.34
CA GLU A 129 18.29 -16.87 -3.65
C GLU A 129 18.65 -15.64 -4.48
N ARG A 130 18.87 -15.80 -5.79
CA ARG A 130 19.08 -14.68 -6.71
C ARG A 130 17.85 -13.77 -6.78
N LEU A 131 16.64 -14.35 -6.83
CA LEU A 131 15.38 -13.58 -6.80
C LEU A 131 15.19 -12.82 -5.49
N VAL A 132 15.49 -13.43 -4.33
CA VAL A 132 15.42 -12.73 -3.03
C VAL A 132 16.37 -11.53 -3.01
N LYS A 133 17.60 -11.67 -3.56
CA LYS A 133 18.55 -10.56 -3.66
C LYS A 133 18.02 -9.46 -4.58
N ALA A 134 17.55 -9.80 -5.78
CA ALA A 134 16.97 -8.84 -6.70
C ALA A 134 15.72 -8.12 -6.12
N SER A 135 14.86 -8.87 -5.43
CA SER A 135 13.68 -8.29 -4.76
C SER A 135 14.05 -7.29 -3.67
N ARG A 136 15.13 -7.54 -2.92
CA ARG A 136 15.61 -6.59 -1.90
C ARG A 136 16.12 -5.30 -2.53
N ASP A 137 16.79 -5.39 -3.67
CA ASP A 137 17.23 -4.22 -4.44
C ASP A 137 16.02 -3.40 -4.92
N VAL A 138 14.97 -4.04 -5.41
CA VAL A 138 13.69 -3.38 -5.79
C VAL A 138 13.08 -2.68 -4.58
N THR A 139 12.92 -3.38 -3.45
CA THR A 139 12.37 -2.79 -2.22
C THR A 139 13.17 -1.56 -1.77
N MET A 140 14.49 -1.69 -1.70
CA MET A 140 15.36 -0.62 -1.23
C MET A 140 15.24 0.64 -2.10
N ASN A 141 15.21 0.49 -3.42
CA ASN A 141 15.15 1.64 -4.31
C ASN A 141 13.74 2.21 -4.46
N SER A 142 12.69 1.38 -4.37
CA SER A 142 11.29 1.85 -4.29
C SER A 142 11.07 2.70 -3.03
N LYS A 143 11.65 2.31 -1.88
CA LYS A 143 11.65 3.13 -0.65
C LYS A 143 12.30 4.49 -0.86
N LYS A 144 13.43 4.56 -1.58
CA LYS A 144 14.08 5.83 -1.89
C LYS A 144 13.17 6.74 -2.70
N VAL A 145 12.43 6.20 -3.66
CA VAL A 145 11.41 6.96 -4.41
C VAL A 145 10.33 7.49 -3.46
N ILE A 146 9.77 6.64 -2.59
CA ILE A 146 8.76 7.06 -1.60
C ILE A 146 9.30 8.20 -0.71
N PHE A 147 10.52 8.07 -0.19
CA PHE A 147 11.16 9.12 0.60
C PHE A 147 11.42 10.41 -0.19
N GLN A 148 11.71 10.30 -1.49
CA GLN A 148 11.88 11.45 -2.36
C GLN A 148 10.54 12.17 -2.56
N VAL A 149 9.44 11.44 -2.79
CA VAL A 149 8.08 12.02 -2.92
C VAL A 149 7.63 12.72 -1.63
N HIS A 150 7.98 12.20 -0.44
CA HIS A 150 7.67 12.89 0.82
C HIS A 150 8.33 14.26 1.01
N ARG A 151 9.31 14.63 0.16
CA ARG A 151 9.95 15.95 0.18
C ARG A 151 9.14 17.03 -0.56
N ILE A 152 7.99 16.67 -1.13
CA ILE A 152 7.09 17.63 -1.78
C ILE A 152 6.67 18.70 -0.78
N SER A 153 6.71 19.94 -1.25
CA SER A 153 6.19 21.15 -0.62
C SER A 153 5.53 22.04 -1.69
N LYS A 154 4.93 23.15 -1.28
CA LYS A 154 4.27 24.11 -2.19
C LYS A 154 5.16 24.63 -3.31
N SER A 155 6.46 24.79 -3.06
CA SER A 155 7.38 25.48 -3.98
C SER A 155 8.23 24.55 -4.84
N ASN A 156 8.34 23.26 -4.50
CA ASN A 156 9.27 22.33 -5.16
C ASN A 156 8.57 21.08 -5.71
N LYS A 157 7.24 21.06 -5.78
CA LYS A 157 6.44 19.88 -6.16
C LYS A 157 6.90 19.30 -7.50
N GLU A 158 7.05 20.12 -8.52
CA GLU A 158 7.41 19.70 -9.88
C GLU A 158 8.81 19.11 -9.95
N GLU A 159 9.80 19.76 -9.34
CA GLU A 159 11.19 19.28 -9.28
C GLU A 159 11.29 17.95 -8.54
N VAL A 160 10.66 17.86 -7.37
CA VAL A 160 10.66 16.65 -6.55
C VAL A 160 10.00 15.49 -7.29
N LEU A 161 8.87 15.73 -7.96
CA LEU A 161 8.19 14.71 -8.75
C LEU A 161 8.99 14.29 -9.98
N ALA A 162 9.59 15.23 -10.72
CA ALA A 162 10.45 14.90 -11.86
C ALA A 162 11.62 14.01 -11.43
N LYS A 163 12.25 14.32 -10.29
CA LYS A 163 13.30 13.46 -9.73
C LYS A 163 12.77 12.08 -9.31
N ALA A 164 11.63 12.03 -8.61
CA ALA A 164 11.03 10.76 -8.21
C ALA A 164 10.63 9.89 -9.41
N GLU A 165 10.15 10.48 -10.51
CA GLU A 165 9.84 9.77 -11.75
C GLU A 165 11.09 9.21 -12.43
N ASN A 166 12.19 9.97 -12.45
CA ASN A 166 13.48 9.47 -12.94
C ASN A 166 14.00 8.32 -12.08
N ASP A 167 13.95 8.46 -10.75
CA ASP A 167 14.36 7.40 -9.81
C ASP A 167 13.46 6.15 -9.98
N LEU A 168 12.15 6.34 -10.19
CA LEU A 168 11.21 5.25 -10.47
C LEU A 168 11.52 4.57 -11.81
N ALA A 169 11.86 5.32 -12.86
CA ALA A 169 12.28 4.76 -14.14
C ALA A 169 13.57 3.92 -13.98
N VAL A 170 14.50 4.33 -13.12
CA VAL A 170 15.67 3.51 -12.76
C VAL A 170 15.24 2.22 -12.07
N VAL A 171 14.27 2.28 -11.14
CA VAL A 171 13.72 1.08 -10.49
C VAL A 171 13.18 0.09 -11.49
N VAL A 172 12.40 0.58 -12.44
CA VAL A 172 11.80 -0.19 -13.52
C VAL A 172 12.89 -0.80 -14.42
N ASN A 173 13.71 0.04 -15.04
CA ASN A 173 14.69 -0.37 -16.04
C ASN A 173 15.79 -1.29 -15.49
N GLN A 174 16.28 -1.03 -14.28
CA GLN A 174 17.43 -1.76 -13.72
C GLN A 174 17.02 -2.89 -12.79
N TYR A 175 16.21 -2.60 -11.77
CA TYR A 175 15.94 -3.56 -10.69
C TYR A 175 14.80 -4.51 -11.05
N ILE A 176 13.68 -3.99 -11.57
CA ILE A 176 12.60 -4.85 -12.10
C ILE A 176 13.12 -5.58 -13.34
N GLY A 177 13.84 -4.92 -14.24
CA GLY A 177 14.49 -5.58 -15.39
C GLY A 177 15.39 -6.77 -15.00
N LYS A 178 16.22 -6.63 -13.96
CA LYS A 178 17.02 -7.74 -13.42
C LYS A 178 16.15 -8.86 -12.84
N LEU A 179 15.09 -8.50 -12.12
CA LEU A 179 14.14 -9.46 -11.56
C LEU A 179 13.42 -10.28 -12.64
N VAL A 180 12.99 -9.62 -13.72
CA VAL A 180 12.38 -10.25 -14.90
C VAL A 180 13.35 -11.23 -15.56
N LYS A 181 14.62 -10.83 -15.75
CA LYS A 181 15.66 -11.70 -16.34
C LYS A 181 15.88 -12.98 -15.53
N GLU A 182 15.92 -12.87 -14.20
CA GLU A 182 16.02 -14.04 -13.33
C GLU A 182 14.78 -14.93 -13.39
N LEU A 183 13.59 -14.39 -13.70
CA LEU A 183 12.34 -15.17 -13.77
C LEU A 183 12.16 -15.97 -15.06
N GLN A 184 12.84 -15.60 -16.16
CA GLN A 184 12.65 -16.19 -17.49
C GLN A 184 12.56 -17.74 -17.43
N GLY A 185 11.46 -18.29 -17.94
CA GLY A 185 11.24 -19.73 -18.14
C GLY A 185 10.80 -20.56 -16.94
N THR A 186 10.31 -19.97 -15.84
CA THR A 186 9.82 -20.75 -14.68
C THR A 186 8.42 -20.38 -14.23
N ASP A 187 7.74 -21.35 -13.60
CA ASP A 187 6.50 -21.19 -12.86
C ASP A 187 6.54 -19.99 -11.89
N PHE A 188 6.08 -18.81 -12.33
CA PHE A 188 6.02 -17.56 -11.56
C PHE A 188 5.43 -17.77 -10.15
N TRP A 189 4.41 -18.62 -10.06
CA TRP A 189 3.73 -18.95 -8.83
C TRP A 189 4.61 -19.70 -7.81
N LYS A 190 5.55 -20.55 -8.24
CA LYS A 190 6.44 -21.31 -7.34
C LYS A 190 7.40 -20.39 -6.59
N LEU A 191 7.85 -19.33 -7.26
CA LEU A 191 8.87 -18.41 -6.74
C LEU A 191 8.28 -17.08 -6.27
N ARG A 192 6.95 -16.89 -6.32
CA ARG A 192 6.27 -15.64 -5.89
C ARG A 192 6.73 -15.13 -4.53
N ARG A 193 6.86 -16.04 -3.55
CA ARG A 193 7.33 -15.68 -2.19
C ARG A 193 8.73 -15.06 -2.13
N ALA A 194 9.55 -15.25 -3.17
CA ALA A 194 10.89 -14.67 -3.24
C ALA A 194 10.88 -13.20 -3.65
N TYR A 195 9.85 -12.73 -4.36
CA TYR A 195 9.83 -11.38 -4.95
C TYR A 195 8.60 -10.53 -4.62
N THR A 196 7.53 -11.13 -4.10
CA THR A 196 6.25 -10.47 -3.79
C THR A 196 6.41 -9.15 -3.03
N PHE A 197 7.28 -9.09 -2.02
CA PHE A 197 7.52 -7.88 -1.23
C PHE A 197 8.22 -6.76 -2.02
N GLY A 198 9.12 -7.11 -2.96
CA GLY A 198 9.73 -6.14 -3.85
C GLY A 198 8.70 -5.52 -4.80
N VAL A 199 7.82 -6.36 -5.35
CA VAL A 199 6.77 -5.91 -6.27
C VAL A 199 5.73 -5.04 -5.56
N GLN A 200 5.30 -5.41 -4.35
CA GLN A 200 4.37 -4.60 -3.55
C GLN A 200 4.94 -3.20 -3.26
N GLU A 201 6.20 -3.11 -2.83
CA GLU A 201 6.86 -1.83 -2.56
C GLU A 201 7.01 -0.98 -3.84
N TYR A 202 7.28 -1.61 -4.98
CA TYR A 202 7.30 -0.92 -6.27
C TYR A 202 5.92 -0.36 -6.64
N VAL A 203 4.84 -1.14 -6.45
CA VAL A 203 3.46 -0.69 -6.68
C VAL A 203 3.13 0.50 -5.78
N GLU A 204 3.49 0.42 -4.49
CA GLU A 204 3.32 1.52 -3.54
C GLU A 204 4.03 2.79 -4.02
N ALA A 205 5.31 2.70 -4.43
CA ALA A 205 6.06 3.83 -4.96
C ALA A 205 5.45 4.41 -6.24
N ALA A 206 5.07 3.56 -7.20
CA ALA A 206 4.53 3.99 -8.49
C ALA A 206 3.15 4.66 -8.34
N THR A 207 2.28 4.07 -7.54
CA THR A 207 0.95 4.63 -7.24
C THR A 207 1.03 5.91 -6.41
N PHE A 208 2.01 6.02 -5.50
CA PHE A 208 2.25 7.24 -4.73
C PHE A 208 2.73 8.40 -5.61
N CYS A 209 3.68 8.14 -6.51
CA CYS A 209 4.11 9.11 -7.53
C CYS A 209 2.93 9.57 -8.39
N ARG A 210 2.11 8.61 -8.90
CA ARG A 210 0.95 8.94 -9.73
C ARG A 210 -0.03 9.82 -8.99
N PHE A 211 -0.42 9.46 -7.76
CA PHE A 211 -1.34 10.26 -6.98
C PHE A 211 -0.82 11.68 -6.75
N CYS A 212 0.46 11.85 -6.41
CA CYS A 212 1.02 13.18 -6.18
C CYS A 212 1.05 14.04 -7.45
N LYS A 213 1.20 13.41 -8.62
CA LYS A 213 1.22 14.09 -9.93
C LYS A 213 -0.18 14.43 -10.44
N THR A 214 -1.11 13.48 -10.45
CA THR A 214 -2.42 13.61 -11.12
C THR A 214 -3.62 13.52 -10.19
N GLY A 215 -3.43 13.14 -8.92
CA GLY A 215 -4.52 12.90 -7.97
C GLY A 215 -5.31 11.61 -8.22
N THR A 216 -4.80 10.72 -9.08
CA THR A 216 -5.48 9.48 -9.48
C THR A 216 -4.69 8.24 -9.06
N LEU A 217 -5.36 7.09 -9.00
CA LEU A 217 -4.72 5.80 -8.78
C LEU A 217 -4.15 5.26 -10.11
N LEU A 218 -2.89 4.83 -10.11
CA LEU A 218 -2.30 4.13 -11.25
C LEU A 218 -2.84 2.70 -11.32
N SER A 219 -3.52 2.33 -12.39
CA SER A 219 -4.16 1.02 -12.49
C SER A 219 -3.16 -0.12 -12.73
N LEU A 220 -3.55 -1.35 -12.38
CA LEU A 220 -2.75 -2.55 -12.64
C LEU A 220 -2.44 -2.74 -14.13
N ALA A 221 -3.40 -2.41 -15.01
CA ALA A 221 -3.21 -2.50 -16.45
C ALA A 221 -2.10 -1.54 -16.91
N GLU A 222 -2.16 -0.27 -16.50
CA GLU A 222 -1.13 0.72 -16.84
C GLU A 222 0.26 0.34 -16.30
N ILE A 223 0.33 -0.24 -15.09
CA ILE A 223 1.62 -0.73 -14.56
C ILE A 223 2.14 -1.87 -15.43
N ASN A 224 1.32 -2.88 -15.70
CA ASN A 224 1.75 -4.01 -16.51
C ASN A 224 2.16 -3.58 -17.93
N ASP A 225 1.43 -2.65 -18.55
CA ASP A 225 1.78 -2.09 -19.86
C ASP A 225 3.17 -1.45 -19.85
N SER A 226 3.51 -0.70 -18.80
CA SER A 226 4.85 -0.11 -18.64
C SER A 226 5.97 -1.16 -18.48
N LEU A 227 5.65 -2.34 -17.93
CA LEU A 227 6.59 -3.44 -17.78
C LEU A 227 6.76 -4.25 -19.06
N LEU A 228 5.77 -4.25 -19.96
CA LEU A 228 5.86 -4.92 -21.26
C LEU A 228 7.00 -4.33 -22.11
N GLU A 229 7.24 -3.02 -22.00
CA GLU A 229 8.29 -2.30 -22.74
C GLU A 229 9.72 -2.72 -22.35
N LEU A 230 9.88 -3.37 -21.19
CA LEU A 230 11.18 -3.85 -20.68
C LEU A 230 11.53 -5.27 -21.15
N GLY A 231 10.53 -6.01 -21.65
CA GLY A 231 10.74 -7.38 -22.09
C GLY A 231 11.42 -7.44 -23.44
N ASP A 232 12.39 -8.34 -23.60
CA ASP A 232 12.73 -8.82 -24.93
C ASP A 232 11.47 -9.46 -25.54
N LYS A 233 11.15 -9.17 -26.80
CA LYS A 233 9.98 -9.73 -27.52
C LYS A 233 9.92 -11.27 -27.50
N SER A 234 10.99 -11.93 -27.09
CA SER A 234 11.13 -13.39 -26.99
C SER A 234 10.85 -13.97 -25.60
N ALA A 235 10.68 -13.17 -24.55
CA ALA A 235 10.43 -13.63 -23.19
C ALA A 235 9.04 -13.17 -22.70
N GLU A 236 8.35 -14.03 -21.94
CA GLU A 236 7.11 -13.60 -21.28
C GLU A 236 7.42 -12.50 -20.26
N PRO A 237 6.81 -11.31 -20.40
CA PRO A 237 7.04 -10.20 -19.48
C PRO A 237 6.42 -10.52 -18.12
N LEU A 238 7.06 -10.02 -17.06
CA LEU A 238 6.49 -10.11 -15.71
C LEU A 238 5.15 -9.37 -15.70
N GLN A 239 4.10 -10.10 -15.37
CA GLN A 239 2.81 -9.52 -15.05
C GLN A 239 2.65 -9.49 -13.53
N ILE A 240 2.47 -8.29 -12.98
CA ILE A 240 2.11 -8.12 -11.58
C ILE A 240 0.74 -8.75 -11.38
N ASN A 241 0.65 -9.63 -10.38
CA ASN A 241 -0.60 -10.26 -10.00
C ASN A 241 -1.48 -9.27 -9.22
N VAL A 242 -2.80 -9.43 -9.35
CA VAL A 242 -3.84 -8.67 -8.65
C VAL A 242 -3.57 -8.60 -7.14
N LEU A 243 -3.15 -9.71 -6.52
CA LEU A 243 -2.87 -9.75 -5.09
C LEU A 243 -1.69 -8.84 -4.68
N ASP A 244 -0.60 -8.85 -5.45
CA ASP A 244 0.56 -7.98 -5.17
C ASP A 244 0.22 -6.50 -5.39
N TYR A 245 -0.62 -6.22 -6.38
CA TYR A 245 -1.12 -4.87 -6.62
C TYR A 245 -1.99 -4.36 -5.47
N ILE A 246 -3.01 -5.12 -5.05
CA ILE A 246 -3.92 -4.73 -3.97
C ILE A 246 -3.16 -4.54 -2.65
N LEU A 247 -2.19 -5.42 -2.35
CA LEU A 247 -1.35 -5.30 -1.15
C LEU A 247 -0.51 -4.01 -1.18
N GLY A 248 0.13 -3.69 -2.31
CA GLY A 248 0.88 -2.43 -2.47
C GLY A 248 0.01 -1.18 -2.40
N VAL A 249 -1.19 -1.21 -3.00
CA VAL A 249 -2.19 -0.12 -2.89
C VAL A 249 -2.69 0.03 -1.45
N ALA A 250 -2.74 -1.05 -0.68
CA ALA A 250 -3.12 -0.94 0.72
C ALA A 250 -2.04 -0.24 1.55
N ASP A 251 -0.76 -0.48 1.27
CA ASP A 251 0.35 0.22 1.93
C ASP A 251 0.46 1.69 1.53
N LEU A 252 0.12 2.03 0.28
CA LEU A 252 0.00 3.42 -0.19
C LEU A 252 -0.84 4.30 0.76
N SER A 253 -1.90 3.74 1.36
CA SER A 253 -2.74 4.50 2.30
C SER A 253 -1.96 5.07 3.50
N GLY A 254 -0.95 4.35 3.97
CA GLY A 254 -0.08 4.78 5.07
C GLY A 254 0.84 5.93 4.65
N GLU A 255 1.35 5.90 3.42
CA GLU A 255 2.19 6.99 2.88
C GLU A 255 1.36 8.23 2.56
N LEU A 256 0.15 8.05 2.03
CA LEU A 256 -0.81 9.15 1.84
C LEU A 256 -1.20 9.81 3.16
N MET A 257 -1.43 9.04 4.23
CA MET A 257 -1.63 9.60 5.56
C MET A 257 -0.42 10.42 6.02
N ARG A 258 0.80 9.91 5.89
CA ARG A 258 2.01 10.67 6.28
C ARG A 258 2.11 11.98 5.50
N LEU A 259 1.86 11.94 4.20
CA LEU A 259 1.83 13.13 3.36
C LEU A 259 0.76 14.11 3.86
N ALA A 260 -0.47 13.65 4.08
CA ALA A 260 -1.56 14.49 4.55
C ALA A 260 -1.25 15.20 5.88
N ILE A 261 -0.68 14.50 6.87
CA ILE A 261 -0.28 15.11 8.15
C ILE A 261 0.80 16.19 7.96
N GLY A 262 1.77 15.95 7.08
CA GLY A 262 2.75 16.98 6.71
C GLY A 262 2.10 18.19 6.06
N ARG A 263 1.17 17.97 5.12
CA ARG A 263 0.45 19.03 4.40
C ARG A 263 -0.48 19.84 5.32
N ILE A 264 -1.14 19.19 6.27
CA ILE A 264 -1.91 19.84 7.35
C ILE A 264 -1.02 20.80 8.13
N SER A 265 0.19 20.36 8.47
CA SER A 265 1.16 21.16 9.23
C SER A 265 1.65 22.38 8.43
N ASP A 266 1.73 22.27 7.11
CA ASP A 266 2.07 23.35 6.17
C ASP A 266 0.86 24.25 5.80
N GLY A 267 -0.30 24.03 6.44
CA GLY A 267 -1.54 24.78 6.22
C GLY A 267 -2.31 24.41 4.95
N GLU A 268 -1.97 23.31 4.28
CA GLU A 268 -2.63 22.82 3.05
C GLU A 268 -3.80 21.89 3.36
N VAL A 269 -4.77 22.40 4.12
CA VAL A 269 -5.90 21.60 4.61
C VAL A 269 -6.76 21.04 3.47
N GLU A 270 -6.98 21.80 2.40
CA GLU A 270 -7.75 21.32 1.24
C GLU A 270 -7.07 20.15 0.52
N TYR A 271 -5.73 20.18 0.40
CA TYR A 271 -5.01 19.06 -0.19
C TYR A 271 -5.09 17.82 0.71
N ALA A 272 -5.02 18.00 2.04
CA ALA A 272 -5.20 16.91 2.98
C ALA A 272 -6.63 16.31 2.95
N LYS A 273 -7.66 17.13 2.73
CA LYS A 273 -9.04 16.64 2.49
C LYS A 273 -9.12 15.80 1.22
N ASN A 274 -8.48 16.22 0.13
CA ASN A 274 -8.43 15.44 -1.11
C ASN A 274 -7.73 14.09 -0.90
N ILE A 275 -6.63 14.07 -0.14
CA ILE A 275 -5.98 12.82 0.24
C ILE A 275 -6.91 11.93 1.08
N CYS A 276 -7.61 12.50 2.07
CA CYS A 276 -8.57 11.78 2.90
C CYS A 276 -9.68 11.14 2.06
N ALA A 277 -10.29 11.90 1.15
CA ALA A 277 -11.32 11.40 0.23
C ALA A 277 -10.81 10.23 -0.60
N PHE A 278 -9.62 10.36 -1.20
CA PHE A 278 -9.01 9.30 -2.00
C PHE A 278 -8.75 8.01 -1.20
N VAL A 279 -8.24 8.12 0.04
CA VAL A 279 -8.02 6.94 0.89
C VAL A 279 -9.36 6.30 1.31
N ARG A 280 -10.40 7.10 1.55
CA ARG A 280 -11.76 6.59 1.82
C ARG A 280 -12.34 5.83 0.63
N ASP A 281 -12.13 6.32 -0.59
CA ASP A 281 -12.59 5.65 -1.80
C ASP A 281 -11.90 4.29 -1.96
N ILE A 282 -10.58 4.23 -1.78
CA ILE A 282 -9.85 2.94 -1.77
C ILE A 282 -10.42 1.99 -0.71
N TYR A 283 -10.63 2.47 0.52
CA TYR A 283 -11.16 1.65 1.59
C TYR A 283 -12.56 1.10 1.28
N ARG A 284 -13.44 1.92 0.70
CA ARG A 284 -14.80 1.50 0.28
C ARG A 284 -14.75 0.39 -0.75
N GLU A 285 -13.94 0.56 -1.80
CA GLU A 285 -13.80 -0.44 -2.86
C GLU A 285 -13.18 -1.74 -2.33
N LEU A 286 -12.13 -1.67 -1.52
CA LEU A 286 -11.51 -2.85 -0.94
C LEU A 286 -12.42 -3.59 0.05
N THR A 287 -13.34 -2.89 0.73
CA THR A 287 -14.32 -3.53 1.61
C THR A 287 -15.23 -4.50 0.84
N LEU A 288 -15.50 -4.23 -0.44
CA LEU A 288 -16.27 -5.12 -1.32
C LEU A 288 -15.43 -6.32 -1.80
N VAL A 289 -14.13 -6.11 -2.02
CA VAL A 289 -13.23 -7.11 -2.62
C VAL A 289 -12.67 -8.09 -1.58
N VAL A 290 -12.23 -7.62 -0.42
CA VAL A 290 -11.53 -8.42 0.60
C VAL A 290 -12.29 -9.67 1.07
N PRO A 291 -13.63 -9.65 1.24
CA PRO A 291 -14.40 -10.85 1.58
C PRO A 291 -14.36 -11.95 0.51
N LEU A 292 -14.12 -11.58 -0.75
CA LEU A 292 -14.06 -12.48 -1.90
C LEU A 292 -12.66 -13.06 -2.14
N MET A 293 -11.65 -12.57 -1.41
CA MET A 293 -10.27 -13.00 -1.56
C MET A 293 -9.98 -14.27 -0.76
N ASP A 294 -9.29 -15.22 -1.38
CA ASP A 294 -8.68 -16.36 -0.69
C ASP A 294 -7.59 -15.89 0.28
N ASP A 295 -7.47 -16.53 1.44
CA ASP A 295 -6.45 -16.23 2.46
C ASP A 295 -6.34 -14.74 2.86
N ASN A 296 -7.49 -14.05 3.02
CA ASN A 296 -7.58 -12.61 3.29
C ASN A 296 -7.03 -12.09 4.64
N SER A 297 -6.30 -12.90 5.40
CA SER A 297 -5.78 -12.54 6.72
C SER A 297 -4.82 -11.34 6.70
N GLU A 298 -3.97 -11.25 5.68
CA GLU A 298 -3.07 -10.11 5.48
C GLU A 298 -3.85 -8.87 5.11
N MET A 299 -4.81 -8.99 4.17
CA MET A 299 -5.64 -7.86 3.78
C MET A 299 -6.51 -7.33 4.92
N LYS A 300 -7.05 -8.17 5.79
CA LYS A 300 -7.78 -7.71 6.99
C LYS A 300 -6.94 -6.78 7.86
N LYS A 301 -5.66 -7.12 8.09
CA LYS A 301 -4.72 -6.27 8.85
C LYS A 301 -4.40 -4.96 8.13
N LYS A 302 -4.27 -5.01 6.80
CA LYS A 302 -4.05 -3.82 5.97
C LYS A 302 -5.27 -2.90 5.98
N MET A 303 -6.48 -3.45 5.92
CA MET A 303 -7.74 -2.71 6.03
C MET A 303 -7.87 -2.02 7.39
N GLU A 304 -7.54 -2.70 8.48
CA GLU A 304 -7.51 -2.08 9.81
C GLU A 304 -6.52 -0.90 9.85
N THR A 305 -5.32 -1.10 9.32
CA THR A 305 -4.29 -0.04 9.24
C THR A 305 -4.72 1.14 8.36
N MET A 306 -5.42 0.87 7.26
CA MET A 306 -5.97 1.87 6.35
C MET A 306 -7.07 2.69 7.04
N LEU A 307 -7.97 2.04 7.79
CA LEU A 307 -8.99 2.74 8.57
C LEU A 307 -8.35 3.66 9.62
N GLN A 308 -7.32 3.18 10.32
CA GLN A 308 -6.56 4.03 11.25
C GLN A 308 -5.88 5.21 10.54
N SER A 309 -5.47 5.02 9.29
CA SER A 309 -4.88 6.07 8.46
C SER A 309 -5.91 7.15 8.13
N VAL A 310 -7.13 6.77 7.73
CA VAL A 310 -8.26 7.69 7.53
C VAL A 310 -8.57 8.49 8.80
N VAL A 311 -8.75 7.81 9.93
CA VAL A 311 -9.05 8.44 11.23
C VAL A 311 -8.01 9.49 11.60
N LYS A 312 -6.71 9.20 11.39
CA LYS A 312 -5.63 10.13 11.70
C LYS A 312 -5.69 11.39 10.84
N ILE A 313 -5.98 11.25 9.53
CA ILE A 313 -6.10 12.39 8.64
C ILE A 313 -7.29 13.27 9.06
N GLU A 314 -8.45 12.66 9.32
CA GLU A 314 -9.67 13.38 9.73
C GLU A 314 -9.52 14.13 11.05
N ASN A 315 -8.89 13.49 12.03
CA ASN A 315 -8.57 14.13 13.31
C ASN A 315 -7.60 15.30 13.12
N GLY A 316 -6.59 15.14 12.26
CA GLY A 316 -5.66 16.22 11.91
C GLY A 316 -6.37 17.42 11.28
N ILE A 317 -7.28 17.18 10.34
CA ILE A 317 -8.08 18.22 9.68
C ILE A 317 -8.99 18.94 10.69
N THR A 318 -9.70 18.18 11.52
CA THR A 318 -10.67 18.71 12.49
C THR A 318 -10.00 19.54 13.59
N SER A 319 -8.79 19.17 13.99
CA SER A 319 -8.01 19.90 15.01
C SER A 319 -7.75 21.36 14.63
N LEU A 320 -7.52 21.63 13.34
CA LEU A 320 -7.24 22.97 12.80
C LEU A 320 -8.49 23.80 12.51
N MET A 321 -9.70 23.21 12.55
CA MET A 321 -10.93 23.98 12.35
C MET A 321 -11.19 24.89 13.56
N PRO A 322 -11.64 26.15 13.36
CA PRO A 322 -11.99 27.02 14.46
C PRO A 322 -13.10 26.38 15.32
N ASN A 323 -13.03 26.58 16.65
CA ASN A 323 -13.93 25.93 17.62
C ASN A 323 -15.43 26.21 17.36
N SER A 324 -15.76 27.26 16.60
CA SER A 324 -17.12 27.60 16.17
C SER A 324 -17.69 26.69 15.08
N ILE A 325 -16.87 25.88 14.40
CA ILE A 325 -17.26 24.92 13.35
C ILE A 325 -17.05 23.47 13.81
N LYS A 326 -16.46 23.25 14.99
CA LYS A 326 -16.32 21.91 15.60
C LYS A 326 -17.69 21.39 16.03
N PHE A 327 -18.41 20.75 15.10
CA PHE A 327 -19.45 19.80 15.45
C PHE A 327 -18.80 18.69 16.30
N ARG A 328 -19.32 18.46 17.52
CA ARG A 328 -18.84 17.40 18.40
C ARG A 328 -18.93 16.06 17.66
N PRO A 329 -17.84 15.29 17.54
CA PRO A 329 -17.86 14.00 16.86
C PRO A 329 -18.33 12.91 17.83
N ASP A 330 -19.48 13.10 18.46
CA ASP A 330 -20.14 12.03 19.23
C ASP A 330 -21.30 11.51 18.38
N SER A 331 -20.99 10.69 17.34
CA SER A 331 -21.86 9.65 16.72
C SER A 331 -21.71 9.47 15.21
N LEU A 332 -21.09 10.36 14.44
CA LEU A 332 -21.08 10.26 12.97
C LEU A 332 -20.04 9.29 12.37
N PHE A 333 -19.05 8.84 13.16
CA PHE A 333 -17.97 7.98 12.66
C PHE A 333 -18.39 6.52 12.36
N MET A 334 -19.62 6.14 12.72
CA MET A 334 -20.18 4.80 12.50
C MET A 334 -21.41 4.78 11.58
N THR A 335 -21.85 5.92 11.03
CA THR A 335 -23.12 5.95 10.27
C THR A 335 -22.94 5.60 8.79
N PHE A 336 -21.72 5.56 8.25
CA PHE A 336 -21.50 5.28 6.81
C PHE A 336 -20.21 4.50 6.50
N ILE A 337 -19.78 3.63 7.41
CA ILE A 337 -18.89 2.49 7.08
C ILE A 337 -19.70 1.21 7.24
#